data_AF-A0A2N3XTJ2-F1
#
_entry.id   AF-A0A2N3XTJ2-F1
#
_cell.length_a   1.000
_cell.length_b   1.000
_cell.length_c   1.000
_cell.angle_alpha   90.00
_cell.angle_beta   90.00
_cell.angle_gamma   90.00
#
_symmetry.space_group_name_H-M   'P 1'
#
loop_
_entity.id
_entity.type
_entity.pdbx_description
1 polymer ?
#
loop_
_entity_poly.entity_id
_entity_poly.type
_entity_poly.pdbx_seq_one_letter_code
_entity_poly.pdbx_strand_id
1 'polypeptide(L)'
;MHRGLKPLLAVAGIALVAGCAAPSEPQVTFYSHGNSVAVNPAQLCDATGQNCVQPSENTVGNLRVPDNDPLQISVPGEVAATPWQVAFIYRGTNGQELDGRSAVFRPNERHAYTLQVPPDGTRLEHVEVQQFSAVLTQGTDGGVDFGIGGTWILNIHE
;
A
#
# COMPACT_ATOMS: atom_id res chain seq x y z
N MET A 1 -23.11 72.53 8.08
CA MET A 1 -23.26 71.74 6.84
C MET A 1 -22.75 70.33 7.13
N HIS A 2 -23.63 69.40 7.51
CA HIS A 2 -23.23 68.02 7.82
C HIS A 2 -23.23 67.18 6.54
N ARG A 3 -22.04 66.86 6.02
CA ARG A 3 -21.87 65.92 4.91
C ARG A 3 -21.88 64.51 5.47
N GLY A 4 -22.95 63.76 5.19
CA GLY A 4 -23.09 62.36 5.55
C GLY A 4 -22.13 61.48 4.74
N LEU A 5 -21.38 60.63 5.45
CA LEU A 5 -20.51 59.61 4.86
C LEU A 5 -21.29 58.30 4.81
N LYS A 6 -21.52 57.74 3.62
CA LYS A 6 -22.10 56.39 3.45
C LYS A 6 -20.97 55.34 3.54
N PRO A 7 -21.14 54.24 4.28
CA PRO A 7 -20.14 53.18 4.32
C PRO A 7 -20.28 52.31 3.06
N LEU A 8 -19.18 52.14 2.32
CA LEU A 8 -19.07 51.11 1.29
C LEU A 8 -18.73 49.78 1.98
N LEU A 9 -19.63 48.81 1.92
CA LEU A 9 -19.34 47.41 2.26
C LEU A 9 -18.49 46.79 1.14
N ALA A 10 -17.23 46.49 1.44
CA ALA A 10 -16.38 45.69 0.57
C ALA A 10 -16.57 44.20 0.90
N VAL A 11 -17.19 43.46 -0.02
CA VAL A 11 -17.28 41.99 0.06
C VAL A 11 -15.98 41.42 -0.49
N ALA A 12 -15.09 40.95 0.38
CA ALA A 12 -13.89 40.23 -0.02
C ALA A 12 -14.28 38.80 -0.42
N GLY A 13 -14.24 38.50 -1.72
CA GLY A 13 -14.40 37.15 -2.24
C GLY A 13 -13.16 36.31 -1.94
N ILE A 14 -13.31 35.25 -1.16
CA ILE A 14 -12.26 34.25 -0.94
C ILE A 14 -12.21 33.37 -2.19
N ALA A 15 -11.17 33.54 -3.01
CA ALA A 15 -10.87 32.63 -4.10
C ALA A 15 -10.21 31.37 -3.53
N LEU A 16 -10.92 30.24 -3.55
CA LEU A 16 -10.33 28.93 -3.25
C LEU A 16 -9.45 28.52 -4.43
N VAL A 17 -8.13 28.63 -4.25
CA VAL A 17 -7.16 28.10 -5.20
C VAL A 17 -7.13 26.58 -5.04
N ALA A 18 -7.81 25.86 -5.93
CA ALA A 18 -7.64 24.42 -6.07
C ALA A 18 -6.25 24.18 -6.69
N GLY A 19 -5.26 23.90 -5.84
CA GLY A 19 -3.95 23.46 -6.30
C GLY A 19 -4.09 22.08 -6.94
N CYS A 20 -3.60 21.91 -8.18
CA CYS A 20 -3.40 20.60 -8.77
C CYS A 20 -2.38 19.85 -7.90
N ALA A 21 -2.84 18.97 -7.02
CA ALA A 21 -1.96 17.99 -6.41
C ALA A 21 -1.37 17.13 -7.54
N ALA A 22 -0.07 16.85 -7.46
CA ALA A 22 0.53 15.81 -8.30
C ALA A 22 -0.26 14.50 -8.11
N PRO A 23 -0.34 13.62 -9.12
CA PRO A 23 -0.95 12.31 -8.94
C PRO A 23 -0.30 11.65 -7.72
N SER A 24 -1.10 11.39 -6.68
CA SER A 24 -0.59 10.72 -5.48
C SER A 24 -0.17 9.31 -5.86
N GLU A 25 1.00 8.88 -5.39
CA GLU A 25 1.43 7.49 -5.51
C GLU A 25 0.34 6.55 -4.96
N PRO A 26 0.12 5.38 -5.59
CA PRO A 26 -0.89 4.45 -5.12
C PRO A 26 -0.55 3.95 -3.72
N GLN A 27 -1.39 4.27 -2.74
CA GLN A 27 -1.20 3.86 -1.36
C GLN A 27 -1.94 2.57 -1.04
N VAL A 28 -1.25 1.62 -0.44
CA VAL A 28 -1.87 0.43 0.15
C VAL A 28 -2.23 0.72 1.59
N THR A 29 -3.45 0.40 1.99
CA THR A 29 -3.90 0.55 3.38
C THR A 29 -3.90 -0.79 4.08
N PHE A 30 -3.24 -0.84 5.23
CA PHE A 30 -3.24 -1.97 6.16
C PHE A 30 -4.08 -1.61 7.37
N TYR A 31 -4.94 -2.52 7.81
CA TYR A 31 -5.79 -2.35 8.97
C TYR A 31 -5.81 -3.60 9.84
N SER A 32 -5.70 -3.41 11.15
CA SER A 32 -5.92 -4.44 12.15
C SER A 32 -6.30 -3.81 13.47
N HIS A 33 -7.19 -4.47 14.22
CA HIS A 33 -7.57 -4.08 15.59
C HIS A 33 -7.87 -2.58 15.78
N GLY A 34 -8.68 -1.99 14.89
CA GLY A 34 -9.08 -0.57 15.00
C GLY A 34 -8.02 0.45 14.57
N ASN A 35 -6.85 0.01 14.12
CA ASN A 35 -5.75 0.87 13.67
C ASN A 35 -5.48 0.65 12.19
N SER A 36 -5.05 1.71 11.49
CA SER A 36 -4.69 1.64 10.08
C SER A 36 -3.46 2.47 9.75
N VAL A 37 -2.70 2.01 8.75
CA VAL A 37 -1.62 2.78 8.13
C VAL A 37 -1.75 2.70 6.61
N ALA A 38 -1.63 3.85 5.95
CA ALA A 38 -1.51 3.95 4.50
C ALA A 38 -0.03 4.08 4.14
N VAL A 39 0.44 3.25 3.23
CA VAL A 39 1.85 3.08 2.90
C VAL A 39 2.07 3.44 1.45
N ASN A 40 3.07 4.28 1.18
CA ASN A 40 3.54 4.58 -0.17
C ASN A 40 4.41 3.43 -0.69
N PRO A 41 4.53 3.24 -2.01
CA PRO A 41 5.36 2.17 -2.56
C PRO A 41 6.83 2.37 -2.19
N ALA A 42 7.46 1.34 -1.63
CA ALA A 42 8.91 1.30 -1.44
C ALA A 42 9.66 1.17 -2.77
N GLN A 43 9.01 0.57 -3.76
CA GLN A 43 9.43 0.53 -5.15
C GLN A 43 8.18 0.66 -6.02
N LEU A 44 8.24 1.46 -7.08
CA LEU A 44 7.23 1.52 -8.13
C LEU A 44 7.88 1.85 -9.46
N CYS A 45 7.72 0.97 -10.45
CA CYS A 45 8.21 1.15 -11.80
C CYS A 45 7.07 1.01 -12.81
N ASP A 46 7.29 1.53 -14.02
CA ASP A 46 6.40 1.29 -15.14
C ASP A 46 6.37 -0.20 -15.55
N ALA A 47 5.44 -0.54 -16.45
CA ALA A 47 5.22 -1.93 -16.86
C ALA A 47 6.46 -2.60 -17.48
N THR A 48 7.38 -1.82 -18.07
CA THR A 48 8.64 -2.31 -18.67
C THR A 48 9.79 -2.37 -17.66
N GLY A 49 9.59 -1.87 -16.43
CA GLY A 49 10.61 -1.79 -15.39
C GLY A 49 11.74 -0.81 -15.70
N GLN A 50 11.58 0.04 -16.72
CA GLN A 50 12.64 0.96 -17.17
C GLN A 50 12.59 2.30 -16.43
N ASN A 51 11.40 2.73 -16.02
CA ASN A 51 11.21 3.99 -15.32
C ASN A 51 10.66 3.71 -13.93
N CYS A 52 11.48 3.93 -12.92
CA CYS A 52 11.10 3.79 -11.51
C CYS A 52 10.93 5.15 -10.85
N VAL A 53 9.88 5.28 -10.05
CA VAL A 53 9.61 6.45 -9.23
C VAL A 53 10.58 6.45 -8.05
N GLN A 54 11.10 7.63 -7.71
CA GLN A 54 11.91 7.79 -6.50
C GLN A 54 11.02 7.54 -5.28
N PRO A 55 11.41 6.66 -4.33
CA PRO A 55 10.60 6.40 -3.15
C PRO A 55 10.29 7.70 -2.40
N SER A 56 9.01 7.91 -2.09
CA SER A 56 8.54 9.03 -1.29
C SER A 56 8.72 8.74 0.22
N GLU A 57 8.16 9.57 1.09
CA GLU A 57 8.11 9.27 2.54
C GLU A 57 7.12 8.12 2.82
N ASN A 58 7.15 7.54 4.03
CA ASN A 58 6.19 6.51 4.46
C ASN A 58 6.15 5.24 3.58
N THR A 59 7.32 4.80 3.10
CA THR A 59 7.50 3.60 2.26
C THR A 59 7.46 2.29 3.05
N VAL A 60 7.56 2.37 4.38
CA VAL A 60 7.43 1.25 5.31
C VAL A 60 6.42 1.61 6.37
N GLY A 61 5.28 0.91 6.38
CA GLY A 61 4.27 1.02 7.43
C GLY A 61 4.69 0.23 8.67
N ASN A 62 4.22 0.68 9.83
CA ASN A 62 4.34 -0.06 11.08
C ASN A 62 2.95 -0.16 11.70
N LEU A 63 2.49 -1.37 11.99
CA LEU A 63 1.16 -1.60 12.57
C LEU A 63 1.23 -2.70 13.63
N ARG A 64 0.53 -2.50 14.74
CA ARG A 64 0.30 -3.58 15.71
C ARG A 64 -0.77 -4.52 15.17
N VAL A 65 -0.45 -5.80 15.10
CA VAL A 65 -1.40 -6.86 14.73
C VAL A 65 -1.42 -7.85 15.90
N PRO A 66 -2.46 -7.82 16.76
CA PRO A 66 -2.59 -8.76 17.84
C PRO A 66 -2.68 -10.21 17.36
N ASP A 67 -2.28 -11.14 18.22
CA ASP A 67 -2.46 -12.57 17.94
C ASP A 67 -3.94 -12.87 17.65
N ASN A 68 -4.18 -13.71 16.64
CA ASN A 68 -5.52 -14.10 16.15
C ASN A 68 -6.32 -12.99 15.46
N ASP A 69 -5.87 -11.74 15.45
CA ASP A 69 -6.55 -10.70 14.70
C ASP A 69 -6.13 -10.75 13.22
N PRO A 70 -7.09 -10.64 12.30
CA PRO A 70 -6.76 -10.60 10.90
C PRO A 70 -6.05 -9.28 10.54
N LEU A 71 -5.20 -9.34 9.52
CA LEU A 71 -4.71 -8.17 8.82
C LEU A 71 -5.56 -7.97 7.56
N GLN A 72 -6.25 -6.83 7.48
CA GLN A 72 -6.99 -6.43 6.29
C GLN A 72 -6.11 -5.52 5.45
N ILE A 73 -6.01 -5.84 4.16
CA ILE A 73 -5.16 -5.15 3.19
C ILE A 73 -6.08 -4.65 2.08
N SER A 74 -6.06 -3.35 1.82
CA SER A 74 -6.81 -2.72 0.74
C SER A 74 -5.84 -2.08 -0.25
N VAL A 75 -6.02 -2.39 -1.52
CA VAL A 75 -5.18 -1.89 -2.61
C VAL A 75 -5.99 -0.91 -3.49
N PRO A 76 -5.37 0.15 -4.00
CA PRO A 76 -6.05 1.12 -4.85
C PRO A 76 -6.24 0.54 -6.27
N GLY A 77 -7.01 1.24 -7.09
CA GLY A 77 -7.39 0.76 -8.43
C GLY A 77 -6.19 0.48 -9.33
N GLU A 78 -5.14 1.30 -9.22
CA GLU A 78 -3.89 1.20 -9.98
C GLU A 78 -3.17 -0.12 -9.72
N VAL A 79 -3.18 -0.60 -8.48
CA VAL A 79 -2.58 -1.88 -8.10
C VAL A 79 -3.49 -3.03 -8.53
N ALA A 80 -4.79 -2.92 -8.21
CA ALA A 80 -5.78 -3.94 -8.56
C ALA A 80 -5.90 -4.14 -10.08
N ALA A 81 -5.61 -3.14 -10.90
CA ALA A 81 -5.65 -3.21 -12.36
C ALA A 81 -4.56 -4.11 -12.99
N THR A 82 -3.66 -4.66 -12.17
CA THR A 82 -2.57 -5.56 -12.59
C THR A 82 -2.58 -6.84 -11.77
N PRO A 83 -1.84 -7.90 -12.14
CA PRO A 83 -1.67 -9.04 -11.26
C PRO A 83 -0.92 -8.64 -9.98
N TRP A 84 -1.41 -9.07 -8.83
CA TRP A 84 -0.78 -8.76 -7.55
C TRP A 84 -0.94 -9.90 -6.54
N GLN A 85 -0.09 -9.93 -5.53
CA GLN A 85 -0.15 -10.90 -4.43
C GLN A 85 0.24 -10.25 -3.10
N VAL A 86 0.05 -10.98 -2.01
CA VAL A 86 0.57 -10.63 -0.69
C VAL A 86 1.59 -11.69 -0.28
N ALA A 87 2.82 -11.26 -0.03
CA ALA A 87 3.87 -12.08 0.58
C ALA A 87 3.98 -11.70 2.07
N PHE A 88 4.31 -12.66 2.93
CA PHE A 88 4.40 -12.40 4.36
C PHE A 88 5.34 -13.37 5.05
N ILE A 89 5.90 -12.92 6.17
CA ILE A 89 6.80 -13.69 7.02
C ILE A 89 6.14 -13.86 8.38
N TYR A 90 6.11 -15.11 8.82
CA TYR A 90 5.74 -15.50 10.16
C TYR A 90 6.97 -15.92 10.97
N ARG A 91 6.90 -15.73 12.28
CA ARG A 91 7.80 -16.37 13.24
C ARG A 91 7.05 -17.46 14.00
N GLY A 92 7.47 -18.69 13.78
CA GLY A 92 6.94 -19.86 14.47
C GLY A 92 7.30 -19.86 15.96
N THR A 93 6.62 -20.69 16.73
CA THR A 93 6.81 -20.81 18.20
C THR A 93 8.20 -21.31 18.62
N ASN A 94 8.92 -21.96 17.70
CA ASN A 94 10.31 -22.39 17.87
C ASN A 94 11.34 -21.33 17.42
N GLY A 95 10.89 -20.14 17.00
CA GLY A 95 11.72 -19.06 16.46
C GLY A 95 12.07 -19.20 14.98
N GLN A 96 11.56 -20.21 14.28
CA GLN A 96 11.78 -20.37 12.84
C GLN A 96 11.04 -19.30 12.04
N GLU A 97 11.71 -18.77 11.01
CA GLU A 97 11.10 -17.91 10.00
C GLU A 97 10.34 -18.77 8.96
N LEU A 98 9.09 -18.41 8.68
CA LEU A 98 8.19 -19.14 7.80
C LEU A 98 7.63 -18.19 6.74
N ASP A 99 8.05 -18.39 5.49
CA ASP A 99 7.51 -17.66 4.35
C ASP A 99 6.10 -18.12 3.98
N GLY A 100 5.24 -17.17 3.63
CA GLY A 100 3.93 -17.45 3.07
C GLY A 100 3.55 -16.44 2.00
N ARG A 101 2.59 -16.83 1.17
CA ARG A 101 2.04 -15.98 0.12
C ARG A 101 0.59 -16.31 -0.18
N SER A 102 -0.17 -15.30 -0.59
CA SER A 102 -1.49 -15.50 -1.18
C SER A 102 -1.37 -16.15 -2.57
N ALA A 103 -2.51 -16.51 -3.16
CA ALA A 103 -2.56 -16.67 -4.61
C ALA A 103 -2.28 -15.33 -5.31
N VAL A 104 -1.88 -15.39 -6.59
CA VAL A 104 -1.85 -14.20 -7.45
C VAL A 104 -3.28 -13.85 -7.85
N PHE A 105 -3.70 -12.64 -7.53
CA PHE A 105 -4.98 -12.08 -7.94
C PHE A 105 -4.87 -11.53 -9.35
N ARG A 106 -5.86 -11.84 -10.21
CA ARG A 106 -5.88 -11.32 -11.59
C ARG A 106 -6.27 -9.84 -11.62
N PRO A 107 -5.92 -9.12 -12.70
CA PRO A 107 -6.38 -7.75 -12.91
C PRO A 107 -7.87 -7.57 -12.67
N ASN A 108 -8.21 -6.59 -11.84
CA ASN A 108 -9.56 -6.15 -11.46
C ASN A 108 -10.40 -7.22 -10.74
N GLU A 109 -9.82 -8.34 -10.31
CA GLU A 109 -10.56 -9.40 -9.60
C GLU A 109 -10.77 -9.05 -8.12
N ARG A 110 -9.77 -8.43 -7.48
CA ARG A 110 -9.80 -8.08 -6.06
C ARG A 110 -9.12 -6.75 -5.78
N HIS A 111 -9.71 -6.01 -4.84
CA HIS A 111 -9.20 -4.77 -4.26
C HIS A 111 -8.83 -4.90 -2.79
N ALA A 112 -9.06 -6.06 -2.18
CA ALA A 112 -8.73 -6.31 -0.79
C ALA A 112 -8.41 -7.79 -0.53
N TYR A 113 -7.59 -8.03 0.48
CA TYR A 113 -7.24 -9.34 1.00
C TYR A 113 -7.24 -9.31 2.52
N THR A 114 -7.75 -10.38 3.14
CA THR A 114 -7.71 -10.57 4.59
C THR A 114 -6.77 -11.72 4.90
N LEU A 115 -5.60 -11.41 5.47
CA LEU A 115 -4.65 -12.39 5.96
C LEU A 115 -5.10 -12.85 7.36
N GLN A 116 -5.34 -14.14 7.50
CA GLN A 116 -5.64 -14.76 8.80
C GLN A 116 -4.32 -15.11 9.49
N VAL A 117 -4.12 -14.62 10.71
CA VAL A 117 -2.99 -15.02 11.56
C VAL A 117 -3.36 -16.33 12.27
N PRO A 118 -2.55 -17.40 12.14
CA PRO A 118 -2.85 -18.67 12.78
C PRO A 118 -2.96 -18.55 14.31
N PRO A 119 -3.92 -19.25 14.95
CA PRO A 119 -4.11 -19.21 16.40
C PRO A 119 -3.16 -20.12 17.18
N ASP A 120 -2.02 -20.49 16.60
CA ASP A 120 -1.10 -21.51 17.11
C ASP A 120 0.14 -20.92 17.81
N GLY A 121 0.12 -19.61 18.08
CA GLY A 121 1.24 -18.87 18.67
C GLY A 121 2.27 -18.40 17.66
N THR A 122 2.04 -18.61 16.36
CA THR A 122 2.82 -18.01 15.29
C THR A 122 2.53 -16.51 15.19
N ARG A 123 3.58 -15.69 15.12
CA ARG A 123 3.46 -14.22 15.03
C ARG A 123 3.72 -13.74 13.61
N LEU A 124 2.88 -12.84 13.11
CA LEU A 124 3.13 -12.11 11.86
C LEU A 124 4.23 -11.06 12.09
N GLU A 125 5.22 -10.97 11.21
CA GLU A 125 6.35 -10.05 11.38
C GLU A 125 6.49 -9.05 10.24
N HIS A 126 6.24 -9.50 9.03
CA HIS A 126 6.45 -8.71 7.83
C HIS A 126 5.41 -9.06 6.77
N VAL A 127 4.95 -8.06 6.04
CA VAL A 127 3.99 -8.22 4.94
C VAL A 127 4.39 -7.30 3.79
N GLU A 128 4.35 -7.84 2.59
CA GLU A 128 4.49 -7.10 1.35
C GLU A 128 3.25 -7.28 0.48
N VAL A 129 2.74 -6.18 -0.07
CA VAL A 129 1.94 -6.25 -1.29
C VAL A 129 2.89 -6.15 -2.46
N GLN A 130 2.78 -7.09 -3.41
CA GLN A 130 3.66 -7.17 -4.58
C GLN A 130 2.81 -7.06 -5.85
N GLN A 131 3.08 -6.04 -6.64
CA GLN A 131 2.48 -5.81 -7.95
C GLN A 131 3.42 -6.35 -9.04
N PHE A 132 2.91 -7.22 -9.90
CA PHE A 132 3.70 -7.78 -10.99
C PHE A 132 3.80 -6.79 -12.16
N SER A 133 4.97 -6.77 -12.80
CA SER A 133 5.25 -6.05 -14.04
C SER A 133 5.16 -6.98 -15.25
N ALA A 134 5.30 -6.43 -16.46
CA ALA A 134 5.41 -7.22 -17.69
C ALA A 134 6.85 -7.69 -17.97
N VAL A 135 7.81 -7.36 -17.08
CA VAL A 135 9.20 -7.82 -17.19
C VAL A 135 9.25 -9.32 -16.90
N LEU A 136 9.88 -10.08 -17.79
CA LEU A 136 10.11 -11.50 -17.61
C LEU A 136 11.56 -11.76 -17.20
N THR A 137 11.75 -12.58 -16.19
CA THR A 137 13.05 -13.09 -15.75
C THR A 137 13.11 -14.61 -15.91
N GLN A 138 14.31 -15.19 -15.97
CA GLN A 138 14.44 -16.63 -16.01
C GLN A 138 14.12 -17.23 -14.65
N GLY A 139 13.17 -18.16 -14.61
CA GLY A 139 12.79 -18.87 -13.39
C GLY A 139 13.77 -19.97 -13.02
N THR A 140 13.79 -20.35 -11.74
CA THR A 140 14.72 -21.36 -11.20
C THR A 140 14.42 -22.79 -11.69
N ASP A 141 13.21 -23.02 -12.19
CA ASP A 141 12.76 -24.27 -12.81
C ASP A 141 12.98 -24.32 -14.33
N GLY A 142 13.63 -23.30 -14.90
CA GLY A 142 13.82 -23.13 -16.34
C GLY A 142 12.61 -22.50 -17.06
N GLY A 143 11.57 -22.09 -16.31
CA GLY A 143 10.45 -21.30 -16.81
C GLY A 143 10.73 -19.80 -16.85
N VAL A 144 9.66 -19.01 -16.85
CA VAL A 144 9.71 -17.55 -16.76
C VAL A 144 9.02 -17.08 -15.49
N ASP A 145 9.65 -16.15 -14.79
CA ASP A 145 9.09 -15.42 -13.66
C ASP A 145 8.71 -14.01 -14.10
N PHE A 146 7.70 -13.44 -13.46
CA PHE A 146 7.32 -12.05 -13.66
C PHE A 146 8.04 -11.18 -12.62
N GLY A 147 8.70 -10.12 -13.07
CA GLY A 147 9.35 -9.16 -12.19
C GLY A 147 8.32 -8.37 -11.37
N ILE A 148 8.69 -7.97 -10.16
CA ILE A 148 7.86 -7.12 -9.29
C ILE A 148 8.06 -5.65 -9.67
N GLY A 149 7.00 -5.03 -10.18
CA GLY A 149 6.98 -3.62 -10.57
C GLY A 149 6.64 -2.69 -9.42
N GLY A 150 5.98 -3.18 -8.37
CA GLY A 150 5.63 -2.37 -7.19
C GLY A 150 5.64 -3.18 -5.90
N THR A 151 6.14 -2.58 -4.81
CA THR A 151 6.18 -3.20 -3.48
C THR A 151 5.75 -2.21 -2.40
N TRP A 152 4.85 -2.64 -1.50
CA TRP A 152 4.44 -1.90 -0.30
C TRP A 152 4.71 -2.74 0.92
N ILE A 153 5.40 -2.16 1.91
CA ILE A 153 5.96 -2.90 3.03
C ILE A 153 5.25 -2.54 4.33
N LEU A 154 4.87 -3.54 5.10
CA LEU A 154 4.38 -3.40 6.46
C LEU A 154 5.23 -4.25 7.41
N ASN A 155 5.80 -3.60 8.43
CA ASN A 155 6.38 -4.27 9.58
C ASN A 155 5.34 -4.36 10.71
N ILE A 156 5.32 -5.51 11.38
CA ILE A 156 4.48 -5.71 12.56
C ILE A 156 5.28 -5.37 13.81
N HIS A 157 4.69 -4.55 14.69
CA HIS A 157 5.25 -4.29 16.02
C HIS A 157 4.30 -4.76 17.12
N GLU A 158 4.87 -4.92 18.32
CA GLU A 158 4.13 -5.32 19.51
C GLU A 158 3.46 -4.16 20.23
#